data_AF-A0A5F1YB04-F1
#
_entry.id   AF-A0A5F1YB04-F1
#
_cell.length_a   1.000
_cell.length_b   1.000
_cell.length_c   1.000
_cell.angle_alpha   90.00
_cell.angle_beta   90.00
_cell.angle_gamma   90.00
#
_symmetry.space_group_name_H-M   'P 1'
#
loop_
_entity.id
_entity.type
_entity.pdbx_description
1 polymer ?
#
loop_
_entity_poly.entity_id
_entity_poly.type
_entity_poly.pdbx_seq_one_letter_code
_entity_poly.pdbx_strand_id
1 'polypeptide(L)'
;MTRLKPIDRPASLLMRVVYWMSKRRFGKVLALFNVLYVRSSPLLFVATKIISTEKKLSLSADTKLHIRSFVSYQNKCEYCSNLAEYTAQKETVEFQKVKELMNFRVSNLYSEKEKALFLYLEEICLTKFVKDETFNGLRRFYDEKEIVEITWLSATEHYFNLLAEPLGMNSDELKV
;
A
#
# COMPACT_ATOMS: atom_id res chain seq x y z
N MET A 1 -17.61 9.89 0.36
CA MET A 1 -18.41 9.02 1.25
C MET A 1 -18.41 7.62 0.68
N THR A 2 -18.31 6.61 1.53
CA THR A 2 -18.31 5.19 1.11
C THR A 2 -19.65 4.81 0.47
N ARG A 3 -19.60 3.97 -0.57
CA ARG A 3 -20.80 3.50 -1.28
C ARG A 3 -21.63 2.52 -0.44
N LEU A 4 -21.00 1.88 0.54
CA LEU A 4 -21.65 1.05 1.53
C LEU A 4 -21.55 1.74 2.89
N LYS A 5 -22.67 1.81 3.62
CA LYS A 5 -22.69 2.38 4.97
C LYS A 5 -21.78 1.58 5.91
N PRO A 6 -20.88 2.21 6.70
CA PRO A 6 -20.10 1.50 7.70
C PRO A 6 -20.97 0.73 8.71
N ILE A 7 -20.51 -0.45 9.13
CA ILE A 7 -21.16 -1.22 10.20
C ILE A 7 -20.39 -0.98 11.50
N ASP A 8 -20.99 -0.27 12.45
CA ASP A 8 -20.32 0.10 13.70
C ASP A 8 -20.29 -1.04 14.74
N ARG A 9 -21.28 -1.94 14.68
CA ARG A 9 -21.46 -3.03 15.65
C ARG A 9 -21.39 -4.39 14.96
N PRO A 10 -20.21 -5.04 14.90
CA PRO A 10 -20.10 -6.34 14.27
C PRO A 10 -20.78 -7.43 15.10
N ALA A 11 -21.55 -8.29 14.42
CA ALA A 11 -22.19 -9.45 15.05
C ALA A 11 -21.16 -10.54 15.43
N SER A 12 -20.17 -10.76 14.57
CA SER A 12 -19.13 -11.79 14.73
C SER A 12 -18.13 -11.44 15.84
N LEU A 13 -17.81 -12.43 16.69
CA LEU A 13 -16.78 -12.31 17.72
C LEU A 13 -15.41 -11.96 17.13
N LEU A 14 -15.02 -12.61 16.02
CA LEU A 14 -13.79 -12.30 15.29
C LEU A 14 -13.73 -10.82 14.93
N MET A 15 -14.80 -10.28 14.35
CA MET A 15 -14.83 -8.89 13.91
C MET A 15 -14.86 -7.90 15.09
N ARG A 16 -15.44 -8.26 16.24
CA ARG A 16 -15.32 -7.46 17.47
C ARG A 16 -13.87 -7.34 17.91
N VAL A 17 -13.11 -8.43 17.87
CA VAL A 17 -11.67 -8.43 18.18
C VAL A 17 -10.90 -7.59 17.17
N VAL A 18 -11.18 -7.73 15.86
CA VAL A 18 -10.57 -6.91 14.80
C VAL A 18 -10.82 -5.42 15.00
N TYR A 19 -12.05 -5.03 15.34
CA TYR A 19 -12.38 -3.63 15.60
C TYR A 19 -11.65 -3.08 16.81
N TRP A 20 -11.57 -3.86 17.89
CA TRP A 20 -10.82 -3.48 19.08
C TRP A 20 -9.33 -3.30 18.77
N MET A 21 -8.72 -4.23 18.03
CA MET A 21 -7.31 -4.11 17.60
C MET A 21 -7.09 -2.89 16.69
N SER A 22 -8.01 -2.62 15.75
CA SER A 22 -7.95 -1.45 14.89
C SER A 22 -7.97 -0.16 15.71
N LYS A 23 -8.92 -0.03 16.65
CA LYS A 23 -9.01 1.14 17.55
C LYS A 23 -7.75 1.31 18.38
N ARG A 24 -7.19 0.21 18.91
CA ARG A 24 -5.96 0.25 19.71
C ARG A 24 -4.74 0.71 18.89
N ARG A 25 -4.66 0.31 17.61
CA ARG A 25 -3.50 0.61 16.75
C ARG A 25 -3.61 1.96 16.04
N PHE A 26 -4.79 2.30 15.55
CA PHE A 26 -5.02 3.44 14.65
C PHE A 26 -5.89 4.54 15.28
N GLY A 27 -6.34 4.37 16.52
CA GLY A 27 -7.29 5.28 17.18
C GLY A 27 -8.74 5.13 16.69
N LYS A 28 -8.98 4.43 15.57
CA LYS A 28 -10.30 4.20 14.98
C LYS A 28 -10.42 2.86 14.26
N VAL A 29 -11.63 2.51 13.84
CA VAL A 29 -11.87 1.35 12.97
C VAL A 29 -11.64 1.78 11.53
N LEU A 30 -10.66 1.16 10.86
CA LEU A 30 -10.38 1.48 9.46
C LEU A 30 -11.55 1.11 8.55
N ALA A 31 -11.72 1.86 7.45
CA ALA A 31 -12.78 1.66 6.48
C ALA A 31 -12.83 0.22 5.94
N LEU A 32 -11.66 -0.41 5.66
CA LEU A 32 -11.61 -1.81 5.22
C LEU A 32 -12.27 -2.77 6.24
N PHE A 33 -12.15 -2.52 7.54
CA PHE A 33 -12.74 -3.39 8.55
C PHE A 33 -14.26 -3.21 8.65
N ASN A 34 -14.74 -1.96 8.64
CA ASN A 34 -16.18 -1.66 8.85
C ASN A 34 -17.02 -1.54 7.57
N VAL A 35 -16.38 -1.56 6.40
CA VAL A 35 -17.04 -1.63 5.10
C VAL A 35 -16.90 -3.03 4.49
N LEU A 36 -15.69 -3.57 4.40
CA LEU A 36 -15.44 -4.81 3.65
C LEU A 36 -15.46 -6.06 4.53
N TYR A 37 -14.52 -6.19 5.47
CA TYR A 37 -14.29 -7.45 6.19
C TYR A 37 -15.39 -7.82 7.18
N VAL A 38 -16.13 -6.84 7.70
CA VAL A 38 -17.31 -7.11 8.53
C VAL A 38 -18.44 -7.79 7.76
N ARG A 39 -18.51 -7.58 6.43
CA ARG A 39 -19.51 -8.22 5.55
C ARG A 39 -19.05 -9.58 5.04
N SER A 40 -17.74 -9.74 4.81
CA SER A 40 -17.14 -11.00 4.39
C SER A 40 -15.80 -11.22 5.10
N SER A 41 -15.85 -11.89 6.25
CA SER A 41 -14.67 -12.17 7.06
C SER A 41 -13.67 -13.15 6.41
N PRO A 42 -14.02 -14.06 5.47
CA PRO A 42 -13.02 -14.82 4.72
C PRO A 42 -11.95 -13.96 4.04
N LEU A 43 -12.34 -12.77 3.52
CA LEU A 43 -11.42 -11.84 2.86
C LEU A 43 -10.37 -11.27 3.81
N LEU A 44 -10.67 -11.19 5.11
CA LEU A 44 -9.70 -10.77 6.12
C LEU A 44 -8.52 -11.76 6.15
N PHE A 45 -8.78 -13.06 6.02
CA PHE A 45 -7.72 -14.07 6.03
C PHE A 45 -6.82 -14.00 4.80
N VAL A 46 -7.35 -13.58 3.65
CA VAL A 46 -6.54 -13.31 2.45
C VAL A 46 -5.63 -12.11 2.71
N ALA A 47 -6.17 -11.02 3.25
CA ALA A 47 -5.40 -9.83 3.57
C ALA A 47 -4.31 -10.11 4.63
N THR A 48 -4.62 -10.86 5.69
CA THR A 48 -3.62 -11.25 6.68
C THR A 48 -2.56 -12.16 6.10
N LYS A 49 -2.92 -13.05 5.15
CA LYS A 49 -1.95 -13.89 4.44
C LYS A 49 -0.99 -13.02 3.60
N ILE A 50 -1.51 -12.07 2.83
CA ILE A 50 -0.70 -11.10 2.05
C ILE A 50 0.29 -10.39 2.98
N ILE A 51 -0.20 -9.78 4.08
CA ILE A 51 0.65 -9.05 5.04
C ILE A 51 1.68 -9.98 5.69
N SER A 52 1.32 -11.23 6.00
CA SER A 52 2.25 -12.21 6.59
C SER A 52 3.33 -12.67 5.61
N THR A 53 3.01 -12.74 4.32
CA THR A 53 3.94 -13.08 3.25
C THR A 53 4.90 -11.92 3.01
N GLU A 54 4.41 -10.68 2.97
CA GLU A 54 5.24 -9.47 2.81
C GLU A 54 6.36 -9.37 3.86
N LYS A 55 6.06 -9.75 5.10
CA LYS A 55 7.06 -9.78 6.20
C LYS A 55 8.22 -10.74 5.95
N LYS A 56 8.05 -11.73 5.07
CA LYS A 56 9.05 -12.77 4.76
C LYS A 56 9.88 -12.46 3.50
N LEU A 57 9.52 -11.42 2.75
CA LEU A 57 10.25 -11.00 1.56
C LEU A 57 11.62 -10.42 1.94
N SER A 58 12.61 -10.61 1.08
CA SER A 58 13.98 -10.12 1.26
C SER A 58 14.13 -8.60 1.17
N LEU A 59 13.21 -7.91 0.49
CA LEU A 59 13.25 -6.45 0.35
C LEU A 59 13.34 -5.72 1.71
N SER A 60 14.02 -4.57 1.74
CA SER A 60 14.09 -3.71 2.92
C SER A 60 12.71 -3.15 3.30
N ALA A 61 12.53 -2.73 4.57
CA ALA A 61 11.30 -2.12 5.03
C ALA A 61 10.95 -0.86 4.21
N ASP A 62 11.94 -0.01 3.95
CA ASP A 62 11.79 1.23 3.17
C ASP A 62 11.40 0.93 1.72
N THR A 63 12.00 -0.09 1.10
CA THR A 63 11.62 -0.50 -0.27
C THR A 63 10.16 -0.97 -0.32
N LYS A 64 9.73 -1.77 0.67
CA LYS A 64 8.33 -2.22 0.77
C LYS A 64 7.37 -1.04 0.94
N LEU A 65 7.72 -0.11 1.84
CA LEU A 65 6.96 1.12 2.08
C LEU A 65 6.87 1.98 0.82
N HIS A 66 7.98 2.19 0.11
CA HIS A 66 8.04 2.92 -1.15
C HIS A 66 7.17 2.30 -2.24
N ILE A 67 7.18 0.96 -2.39
CA ILE A 67 6.32 0.29 -3.38
C ILE A 67 4.84 0.51 -3.06
N ARG A 68 4.45 0.24 -1.81
CA ARG A 68 3.06 0.40 -1.33
C ARG A 68 2.58 1.84 -1.52
N SER A 69 3.41 2.80 -1.13
CA SER A 69 3.11 4.22 -1.22
C SER A 69 3.01 4.65 -2.69
N PHE A 70 4.02 4.36 -3.50
CA PHE A 70 4.06 4.80 -4.90
C PHE A 70 2.85 4.30 -5.68
N VAL A 71 2.53 3.01 -5.57
CA VAL A 71 1.36 2.43 -6.27
C VAL A 71 0.06 3.06 -5.77
N SER A 72 -0.08 3.32 -4.46
CA SER A 72 -1.25 4.01 -3.90
C SER A 72 -1.43 5.42 -4.45
N TYR A 73 -0.36 6.22 -4.49
CA TYR A 73 -0.38 7.58 -5.03
C TYR A 73 -0.63 7.57 -6.53
N GLN A 74 0.03 6.69 -7.29
CA GLN A 74 -0.13 6.58 -8.73
C GLN A 74 -1.56 6.18 -9.12
N ASN A 75 -2.16 5.25 -8.36
CA ASN A 75 -3.55 4.83 -8.54
C ASN A 75 -4.57 5.79 -7.90
N LYS A 76 -4.11 6.87 -7.25
CA LYS A 76 -4.94 7.86 -6.55
C LYS A 76 -5.85 7.25 -5.47
N CYS A 77 -5.42 6.17 -4.81
CA CYS A 77 -6.16 5.60 -3.70
C CYS A 77 -5.95 6.43 -2.43
N GLU A 78 -6.85 7.36 -2.13
CA GLU A 78 -6.73 8.25 -0.96
C GLU A 78 -6.64 7.48 0.37
N TYR A 79 -7.43 6.41 0.50
CA TYR A 79 -7.37 5.54 1.67
C TYR A 79 -5.99 4.89 1.84
N CYS A 80 -5.45 4.33 0.77
CA CYS A 80 -4.22 3.59 0.77
C CYS A 80 -3.02 4.52 0.99
N SER A 81 -3.00 5.68 0.31
CA SER A 81 -1.97 6.71 0.48
C SER A 81 -1.96 7.27 1.90
N ASN A 82 -3.12 7.55 2.52
CA ASN A 82 -3.17 7.99 3.91
C ASN A 82 -2.63 6.93 4.89
N LEU A 83 -2.93 5.65 4.67
CA LEU A 83 -2.38 4.57 5.48
C LEU A 83 -0.86 4.41 5.30
N ALA A 84 -0.37 4.63 4.08
CA ALA A 84 1.05 4.60 3.77
C ALA A 84 1.80 5.76 4.46
N GLU A 85 1.27 6.99 4.38
CA GLU A 85 1.77 8.16 5.11
C GLU A 85 1.81 7.91 6.63
N TYR A 86 0.72 7.39 7.20
CA TYR A 86 0.67 7.03 8.62
C TYR A 86 1.70 5.97 9.01
N THR A 87 2.04 5.06 8.09
CA THR A 87 3.06 4.05 8.32
C THR A 87 4.47 4.64 8.27
N ALA A 88 4.70 5.55 7.31
CA ALA A 88 5.97 6.26 7.11
C ALA A 88 6.31 7.22 8.26
N GLN A 89 5.30 7.75 8.96
CA GLN A 89 5.48 8.76 10.00
C GLN A 89 6.40 8.36 11.16
N LYS A 90 6.64 7.06 11.33
CA LYS A 90 7.57 6.55 12.34
C LYS A 90 9.01 7.03 12.09
N GLU A 91 9.31 7.43 10.86
CA GLU A 91 10.62 7.90 10.43
C GLU A 91 10.46 9.17 9.60
N THR A 92 10.95 10.31 10.11
CA THR A 92 10.74 11.64 9.51
C THR A 92 11.19 11.71 8.04
N VAL A 93 12.31 11.05 7.72
CA VAL A 93 12.87 11.02 6.36
C VAL A 93 11.93 10.29 5.40
N GLU A 94 11.43 9.13 5.80
CA GLU A 94 10.51 8.33 4.97
C GLU A 94 9.18 9.05 4.76
N PHE A 95 8.67 9.75 5.78
CA PHE A 95 7.48 10.58 5.61
C PHE A 95 7.67 11.69 4.57
N GLN A 96 8.82 12.39 4.61
CA GLN A 96 9.13 13.42 3.62
C GLN A 96 9.26 12.82 2.21
N LYS A 97 9.93 11.66 2.08
CA LYS A 97 10.00 10.92 0.83
C LYS A 97 8.61 10.53 0.34
N VAL A 98 7.74 9.97 1.16
CA VAL A 98 6.39 9.56 0.70
C VAL A 98 5.62 10.75 0.08
N LYS A 99 5.74 11.94 0.65
CA LYS A 99 5.09 13.15 0.13
C LYS A 99 5.61 13.66 -1.21
N GLU A 100 6.85 13.32 -1.57
CA GLU A 100 7.50 13.75 -2.82
C GLU A 100 7.47 12.67 -3.92
N LEU A 101 6.76 11.55 -3.71
CA LEU A 101 6.81 10.38 -4.60
C LEU A 101 6.45 10.71 -6.04
N MET A 102 5.46 11.58 -6.26
CA MET A 102 5.03 11.93 -7.63
C MET A 102 6.02 12.87 -8.33
N ASN A 103 7.01 13.42 -7.61
CA ASN A 103 8.10 14.26 -8.12
C ASN A 103 9.43 13.52 -8.21
N PHE A 104 9.45 12.18 -8.09
CA PHE A 104 10.67 11.41 -7.88
C PHE A 104 11.78 11.62 -8.91
N ARG A 105 11.43 11.97 -10.16
CA ARG A 105 12.39 12.21 -11.25
C ARG A 105 13.31 13.40 -10.99
N VAL A 106 12.77 14.46 -10.41
CA VAL A 106 13.48 15.72 -10.17
C VAL A 106 13.87 15.92 -8.70
N SER A 107 13.33 15.09 -7.81
CA SER A 107 13.65 15.14 -6.39
C SER A 107 15.06 14.61 -6.10
N ASN A 108 15.82 15.39 -5.33
CA ASN A 108 17.14 15.00 -4.83
C ASN A 108 17.05 14.10 -3.59
N LEU A 109 15.85 13.77 -3.12
CA LEU A 109 15.64 12.88 -1.97
C LEU A 109 15.83 11.40 -2.33
N TYR A 110 15.79 11.05 -3.62
CA TYR A 110 15.85 9.66 -4.08
C TYR A 110 17.16 9.37 -4.78
N SER A 111 17.74 8.24 -4.41
CA SER A 111 18.84 7.59 -5.12
C SER A 111 18.41 7.10 -6.50
N GLU A 112 19.39 6.81 -7.36
CA GLU A 112 19.14 6.20 -8.66
C GLU A 112 18.49 4.81 -8.55
N LYS A 113 18.78 4.07 -7.47
CA LYS A 113 18.11 2.80 -7.14
C LYS A 113 16.61 3.00 -6.90
N GLU A 114 16.23 4.00 -6.12
CA GLU A 114 14.83 4.33 -5.84
C GLU A 114 14.12 4.88 -7.09
N LYS A 115 14.78 5.73 -7.88
CA LYS A 115 14.20 6.23 -9.14
C LYS A 115 13.97 5.10 -10.14
N ALA A 116 14.88 4.13 -10.27
CA ALA A 116 14.69 2.95 -11.11
C ALA A 116 13.49 2.10 -10.66
N LEU A 117 13.31 1.94 -9.33
CA LEU A 117 12.14 1.30 -8.75
C LEU A 117 10.84 2.04 -9.14
N PHE A 118 10.79 3.36 -9.00
CA PHE A 118 9.60 4.14 -9.30
C PHE A 118 9.25 4.16 -10.79
N LEU A 119 10.24 4.23 -11.69
CA LEU A 119 10.02 4.09 -13.13
C LEU A 119 9.36 2.75 -13.47
N TYR A 120 9.86 1.66 -12.88
CA TYR A 120 9.30 0.33 -13.05
C TYR A 120 7.84 0.25 -12.56
N LEU A 121 7.57 0.76 -11.36
CA LEU A 121 6.22 0.76 -10.79
C LEU A 121 5.26 1.64 -11.59
N GLU A 122 5.72 2.77 -12.12
CA GLU A 122 4.89 3.67 -12.94
C GLU A 122 4.40 2.97 -14.21
N GLU A 123 5.29 2.28 -14.93
CA GLU A 123 4.91 1.53 -16.14
C GLU A 123 3.94 0.38 -15.82
N ILE A 124 4.13 -0.31 -14.69
CA ILE A 124 3.16 -1.31 -14.19
C ILE A 124 1.79 -0.68 -13.97
N CYS A 125 1.72 0.44 -13.25
CA CYS A 125 0.44 1.07 -12.90
C CYS A 125 -0.29 1.62 -14.14
N LEU A 126 0.46 2.26 -15.06
CA LEU A 126 -0.14 2.91 -16.22
C LEU A 126 -0.53 1.95 -17.33
N THR A 127 0.30 0.95 -17.61
CA THR A 127 0.18 0.15 -18.84
C THR A 127 0.21 -1.34 -18.60
N LYS A 128 0.69 -1.80 -17.43
CA LYS A 128 0.98 -3.21 -17.11
C LYS A 128 2.06 -3.82 -18.01
N PHE A 129 2.66 -3.02 -18.88
CA PHE A 129 3.74 -3.39 -19.77
C PHE A 129 4.98 -2.58 -19.40
N VAL A 130 6.06 -3.27 -19.05
CA VAL A 130 7.32 -2.63 -18.71
C VAL A 130 8.25 -2.74 -19.91
N LYS A 131 8.82 -1.62 -20.36
CA LYS A 131 9.78 -1.59 -21.47
C LYS A 131 11.09 -2.25 -21.06
N ASP A 132 11.80 -2.84 -22.02
CA ASP A 132 13.10 -3.46 -21.78
C ASP A 132 14.11 -2.48 -21.16
N GLU A 133 14.09 -1.22 -21.56
CA GLU A 133 14.95 -0.17 -20.98
C GLU A 133 14.69 0.01 -19.48
N THR A 134 13.43 0.15 -19.08
CA THR A 134 13.00 0.29 -17.68
C THR A 134 13.35 -0.97 -16.88
N PHE A 135 13.07 -2.14 -17.43
CA PHE A 135 13.39 -3.42 -16.80
C PHE A 135 14.90 -3.60 -16.60
N ASN A 136 15.70 -3.29 -17.63
CA ASN A 136 17.16 -3.34 -17.56
C ASN A 136 17.72 -2.29 -16.59
N GLY A 137 17.10 -1.12 -16.49
CA GLY A 137 17.41 -0.10 -15.48
C GLY A 137 17.21 -0.63 -14.05
N LEU A 138 16.09 -1.30 -13.79
CA LEU A 138 15.81 -1.93 -12.50
C LEU A 138 16.82 -3.02 -12.16
N ARG A 139 17.14 -3.90 -13.13
CA ARG A 139 18.10 -5.02 -12.97
C ARG A 139 19.52 -4.59 -12.59
N ARG A 140 19.88 -3.30 -12.75
CA ARG A 140 21.17 -2.78 -12.29
C ARG A 140 21.26 -2.71 -10.76
N PHE A 141 20.12 -2.66 -10.06
CA PHE A 141 20.06 -2.39 -8.62
C PHE A 141 19.36 -3.47 -7.79
N TYR A 142 18.59 -4.34 -8.45
CA TYR A 142 17.81 -5.40 -7.82
C TYR A 142 18.06 -6.74 -8.51
N ASP A 143 18.22 -7.79 -7.72
CA ASP A 143 18.37 -9.15 -8.23
C ASP A 143 17.02 -9.73 -8.73
N GLU A 144 17.06 -10.89 -9.38
CA GLU A 144 15.85 -11.49 -9.95
C GLU A 144 14.78 -11.81 -8.91
N LYS A 145 15.19 -12.21 -7.70
CA LYS A 145 14.27 -12.50 -6.62
C LYS A 145 13.61 -11.20 -6.13
N GLU A 146 14.40 -10.17 -5.90
CA GLU A 146 13.90 -8.85 -5.51
C GLU A 146 12.92 -8.29 -6.55
N ILE A 147 13.20 -8.43 -7.85
CA ILE A 147 12.29 -7.98 -8.92
C ILE A 147 10.94 -8.72 -8.86
N VAL A 148 10.96 -10.03 -8.61
CA VAL A 148 9.72 -10.81 -8.39
C VAL A 148 8.96 -10.30 -7.17
N GLU A 149 9.66 -10.02 -6.07
CA GLU A 149 9.07 -9.49 -4.84
C GLU A 149 8.49 -8.08 -5.04
N ILE A 150 9.17 -7.21 -5.78
CA ILE A 150 8.70 -5.86 -6.16
C ILE A 150 7.40 -5.97 -6.96
N THR A 151 7.39 -6.84 -7.98
CA THR A 151 6.23 -7.07 -8.83
C THR A 151 5.04 -7.57 -8.03
N TRP A 152 5.27 -8.53 -7.11
CA TRP A 152 4.23 -9.08 -6.27
C TRP A 152 3.66 -8.03 -5.28
N LEU A 153 4.52 -7.20 -4.69
CA LEU A 153 4.07 -6.11 -3.83
C LEU A 153 3.23 -5.09 -4.60
N SER A 154 3.66 -4.73 -5.82
CA SER A 154 2.86 -3.87 -6.70
C SER A 154 1.50 -4.49 -7.00
N ALA A 155 1.45 -5.77 -7.38
CA ALA A 155 0.20 -6.47 -7.68
C ALA A 155 -0.75 -6.55 -6.47
N THR A 156 -0.22 -6.82 -5.27
CA THR A 156 -1.04 -6.86 -4.06
C THR A 156 -1.49 -5.47 -3.60
N GLU A 157 -0.74 -4.41 -3.93
CA GLU A 157 -1.21 -3.05 -3.69
C GLU A 157 -2.36 -2.69 -4.63
N HIS A 158 -2.25 -3.03 -5.92
CA HIS A 158 -3.39 -2.92 -6.85
C HIS A 158 -4.62 -3.66 -6.34
N TYR A 159 -4.45 -4.86 -5.76
CA TYR A 159 -5.55 -5.58 -5.10
C TYR A 159 -6.20 -4.74 -3.98
N PHE A 160 -5.42 -4.10 -3.11
CA PHE A 160 -5.97 -3.26 -2.05
C PHE A 160 -6.60 -1.97 -2.59
N ASN A 161 -5.98 -1.29 -3.57
CA ASN A 161 -6.56 -0.12 -4.22
C ASN A 161 -7.93 -0.47 -4.85
N LEU A 162 -8.02 -1.62 -5.54
CA LEU A 162 -9.24 -2.09 -6.19
C LEU A 162 -10.32 -2.60 -5.22
N LEU A 163 -9.97 -2.87 -3.96
CA LEU A 163 -10.98 -3.08 -2.92
C LEU A 163 -11.51 -1.77 -2.34
N ALA A 164 -10.66 -0.75 -2.24
CA ALA A 164 -11.00 0.55 -1.64
C ALA A 164 -11.77 1.45 -2.62
N GLU A 165 -11.20 1.70 -3.79
CA GLU A 165 -11.66 2.72 -4.75
C GLU A 165 -13.09 2.46 -5.26
N PRO A 166 -13.45 1.26 -5.77
CA PRO A 166 -14.82 1.02 -6.25
C PRO A 166 -15.87 1.10 -5.15
N LEU A 167 -15.47 0.93 -3.88
CA LEU A 167 -16.35 1.05 -2.70
C LEU A 167 -16.40 2.49 -2.15
N GLY A 168 -15.70 3.44 -2.78
CA GLY A 168 -15.66 4.84 -2.36
C GLY A 168 -15.00 5.03 -0.99
N MET A 169 -14.04 4.18 -0.64
CA MET A 169 -13.27 4.34 0.59
C MET A 169 -12.30 5.51 0.42
N ASN A 170 -12.68 6.67 0.96
CA ASN A 170 -11.82 7.84 1.01
C ASN A 170 -10.77 7.69 2.12
N SER A 171 -9.87 8.67 2.23
CA SER A 171 -8.92 8.79 3.33
C SER A 171 -9.58 8.56 4.71
N ASP A 172 -8.89 7.80 5.55
CA ASP A 172 -9.28 7.61 6.93
C ASP A 172 -8.74 8.74 7.83
N GLU A 173 -8.10 9.76 7.26
CA GLU A 173 -7.55 10.92 8.00
C GLU A 173 -6.74 10.48 9.22
N LEU A 174 -5.98 9.39 9.08
CA LEU A 174 -5.12 8.89 10.14
C LEU A 174 -4.13 10.00 10.47
N LYS A 175 -4.19 10.46 11.73
CA LYS A 175 -3.38 11.58 12.20
C LYS A 175 -1.96 11.11 12.46
N VAL A 176 -1.03 11.86 11.92
CA VAL A 176 0.40 11.85 12.28
C VAL A 176 0.58 12.41 13.68
#